data_AF-H2ZDE5-F1
#
_entry.id   AF-H2ZDE5-F1
#
_cell.length_a   1.000
_cell.length_b   1.000
_cell.length_c   1.000
_cell.angle_alpha   90.00
_cell.angle_beta   90.00
_cell.angle_gamma   90.00
#
_symmetry.space_group_name_H-M   'P 1'
#
loop_
_entity.id
_entity.type
_entity.pdbx_description
1 polymer ?
#
loop_
_entity_poly.entity_id
_entity_poly.type
_entity_poly.pdbx_seq_one_letter_code
_entity_poly.pdbx_strand_id
1 'polypeptide(L)'
;GSNKCVPEEELCNGYSGCPLGSDERNCTDCHPGNLKCGDVLYLPQSNLYDSDINCSDGSDLCFVEGNLKCFRCLDGSLLISTNQVCDGFIDCYDMSDECLCENQTVCNADLDETRDNITEMLAFVEELTQKPNHENMPVCPYGFDEINCTNRHYCRQGRSVSIEQSRTCDGIVDCDDASDETFALCASRRFYCVNKMPLSVDLKLVENGIKDCTDGSDECPVNSNKSSIFSSQFEMIGNPFLRAFFWIMGFAAIFGNLLVLCYTSRKFATKQHKNKVQKSNDWFIINLSIADLLMGIYLIATGIKGVEFSGRYCYYDLEWRSSQFCNILGVFVLLSSQASVFIMAIMTTFRIMGVVCPIKLRNMKVAVIALPTTLAWVGAISISIMPMLNFQSGYFVSGLWYPNN
;
A
#
# COMPACT_ATOMS: atom_id res chain seq x y z
N GLY A 1 25.65 -13.73 34.87
CA GLY A 1 24.25 -14.07 35.19
C GLY A 1 23.38 -12.85 35.01
N SER A 2 22.83 -12.70 33.81
CA SER A 2 21.61 -11.96 33.45
C SER A 2 21.46 -12.20 31.95
N ASN A 3 20.72 -13.23 31.55
CA ASN A 3 20.46 -13.56 30.14
C ASN A 3 19.41 -12.60 29.56
N LYS A 4 19.68 -11.29 29.59
CA LYS A 4 18.85 -10.26 28.98
C LYS A 4 19.51 -9.90 27.65
N CYS A 5 18.87 -10.25 26.53
CA CYS A 5 19.34 -9.87 25.21
C CYS A 5 18.90 -8.42 24.95
N VAL A 6 19.84 -7.58 24.53
CA VAL A 6 19.63 -6.18 24.18
C VAL A 6 19.60 -6.08 22.63
N PRO A 7 18.70 -5.29 22.03
CA PRO A 7 18.67 -5.05 20.59
C PRO A 7 20.01 -4.52 20.06
N GLU A 8 20.33 -4.77 18.79
CA GLU A 8 21.60 -4.32 18.17
C GLU A 8 21.71 -2.78 18.14
N GLU A 9 20.58 -2.08 18.09
CA GLU A 9 20.45 -0.62 18.17
C GLU A 9 20.75 -0.06 19.57
N GLU A 10 20.76 -0.92 20.59
CA GLU A 10 21.06 -0.58 21.98
C GLU A 10 22.49 -1.00 22.38
N LEU A 11 23.32 -1.42 21.42
CA LEU A 11 24.75 -1.59 21.61
C LEU A 11 25.46 -0.25 21.34
N CYS A 12 26.36 0.15 22.22
CA CYS A 12 27.19 1.36 22.04
C CYS A 12 26.39 2.64 21.85
N ASN A 13 25.19 2.70 22.43
CA ASN A 13 24.27 3.83 22.28
C ASN A 13 24.38 4.83 23.44
N GLY A 14 25.35 4.61 24.33
CA GLY A 14 25.57 5.43 25.52
C GLY A 14 24.59 5.14 26.66
N TYR A 15 23.70 4.14 26.57
CA TYR A 15 22.78 3.79 27.67
C TYR A 15 22.99 2.34 28.09
N SER A 16 23.34 2.11 29.36
CA SER A 16 23.50 0.74 29.89
C SER A 16 22.14 0.04 30.01
N GLY A 17 21.72 -0.67 28.98
CA GLY A 17 20.56 -1.58 28.98
C GLY A 17 20.80 -2.86 29.79
N CYS A 18 22.08 -3.20 30.01
CA CYS A 18 22.54 -4.31 30.86
C CYS A 18 22.96 -3.84 32.27
N PRO A 19 22.65 -4.63 33.33
CA PRO A 19 23.01 -4.29 34.72
C PRO A 19 24.52 -4.23 35.03
N LEU A 20 25.39 -4.56 34.08
CA LEU A 20 26.85 -4.45 34.18
C LEU A 20 27.46 -3.61 33.03
N GLY A 21 26.62 -2.92 32.23
CA GLY A 21 27.04 -2.11 31.09
C GLY A 21 27.85 -2.89 30.05
N SER A 22 27.53 -4.17 29.84
CA SER A 22 28.27 -5.04 28.89
C SER A 22 27.99 -4.71 27.43
N ASP A 23 26.84 -4.09 27.18
CA ASP A 23 26.38 -3.53 25.91
C ASP A 23 27.18 -2.29 25.45
N GLU A 24 27.85 -1.62 26.38
CA GLU A 24 28.72 -0.45 26.13
C GLU A 24 30.22 -0.79 26.22
N ARG A 25 30.58 -2.07 26.12
CA ARG A 25 31.99 -2.53 26.09
C ARG A 25 32.42 -2.83 24.67
N ASN A 26 33.65 -2.43 24.34
CA ASN A 26 34.32 -2.77 23.07
C ASN A 26 33.63 -2.19 21.82
N CYS A 27 33.21 -0.93 21.90
CA CYS A 27 32.62 -0.14 20.82
C CYS A 27 33.69 0.41 19.87
N THR A 28 33.47 0.36 18.56
CA THR A 28 34.42 0.85 17.53
C THR A 28 34.14 2.26 17.06
N ASP A 29 32.88 2.72 17.11
CA ASP A 29 32.47 4.07 16.73
C ASP A 29 32.07 4.84 18.00
N CYS A 30 32.90 5.80 18.39
CA CYS A 30 32.67 6.61 19.58
C CYS A 30 31.98 7.92 19.20
N HIS A 31 30.87 8.25 19.86
CA HIS A 31 30.32 9.61 19.82
C HIS A 31 31.24 10.56 20.62
N PRO A 32 31.52 11.77 20.11
CA PRO A 32 32.29 12.77 20.86
C PRO A 32 31.64 13.03 22.22
N GLY A 33 32.43 12.93 23.29
CA GLY A 33 31.98 13.21 24.65
C GLY A 33 31.42 12.04 25.45
N ASN A 34 31.50 10.80 24.98
CA ASN A 34 31.26 9.67 25.89
C ASN A 34 32.42 9.53 26.89
N LEU A 35 32.09 9.19 28.14
CA LEU A 35 33.07 9.00 29.20
C LEU A 35 33.82 7.69 28.98
N LYS A 36 35.15 7.74 28.87
CA LYS A 36 35.98 6.55 28.77
C LYS A 36 36.50 6.11 30.15
N CYS A 37 36.01 4.97 30.65
CA CYS A 37 36.55 4.30 31.84
C CYS A 37 37.64 3.29 31.44
N GLY A 38 38.92 3.62 31.67
CA GLY A 38 40.04 2.75 31.27
C GLY A 38 40.10 2.50 29.76
N ASP A 39 40.52 1.30 29.33
CA ASP A 39 40.79 1.03 27.91
C ASP A 39 39.60 0.47 27.10
N VAL A 40 38.50 0.04 27.74
CA VAL A 40 37.50 -0.84 27.08
C VAL A 40 36.03 -0.51 27.41
N LEU A 41 35.78 0.42 28.34
CA LEU A 41 34.41 0.74 28.80
C LEU A 41 34.10 2.21 28.51
N TYR A 42 33.01 2.44 27.78
CA TYR A 42 32.47 3.77 27.52
C TYR A 42 31.14 3.92 28.25
N LEU A 43 30.91 5.08 28.86
CA LEU A 43 29.72 5.41 29.62
C LEU A 43 29.10 6.71 29.09
N PRO A 44 27.78 6.92 29.28
CA PRO A 44 27.17 8.19 28.94
C PRO A 44 27.78 9.34 29.71
N GLN A 45 27.80 10.49 29.07
CA GLN A 45 28.17 11.75 29.69
C GLN A 45 27.30 12.08 30.93
N SER A 46 26.06 11.58 31.04
CA SER A 46 25.22 11.77 32.24
C SER A 46 25.91 11.36 33.55
N ASN A 47 26.81 10.37 33.48
CA ASN A 47 27.51 9.84 34.64
C ASN A 47 28.62 10.76 35.16
N LEU A 48 28.99 11.80 34.40
CA LEU A 48 29.89 12.87 34.86
C LEU A 48 29.15 13.95 35.66
N TYR A 49 27.82 13.97 35.59
CA TYR A 49 26.97 14.94 36.28
C TYR A 49 26.34 14.39 37.56
N ASP A 50 26.50 13.10 37.83
CA ASP A 50 26.03 12.48 39.08
C ASP A 50 27.17 12.37 40.12
N SER A 51 26.86 11.75 41.26
CA SER A 51 27.83 11.51 42.34
C SER A 51 28.08 10.02 42.55
N ASP A 52 27.69 9.19 41.58
CA ASP A 52 27.79 7.74 41.65
C ASP A 52 29.11 7.27 41.03
N ILE A 53 29.69 6.21 41.60
CA ILE A 53 30.93 5.61 41.08
C ILE A 53 30.56 4.45 40.17
N ASN A 54 30.54 4.76 38.89
CA ASN A 54 30.31 3.90 37.74
C ASN A 54 31.62 3.40 37.11
N CYS A 55 32.69 4.21 37.10
CA CYS A 55 34.01 3.81 36.65
C CYS A 55 34.83 3.17 37.80
N SER A 56 35.50 2.04 37.53
CA SER A 56 36.31 1.33 38.54
C SER A 56 37.55 2.12 38.99
N ASP A 57 38.02 3.05 38.16
CA ASP A 57 39.14 3.97 38.41
C ASP A 57 38.67 5.34 38.97
N GLY A 58 37.36 5.57 39.10
CA GLY A 58 36.79 6.82 39.62
C GLY A 58 37.01 8.02 38.69
N SER A 59 37.12 7.78 37.38
CA SER A 59 37.31 8.79 36.33
C SER A 59 36.03 9.55 35.97
N ASP A 60 34.87 9.04 36.41
CA ASP A 60 33.55 9.67 36.35
C ASP A 60 33.29 10.72 37.44
N LEU A 61 34.08 10.72 38.52
CA LEU A 61 33.87 11.63 39.65
C LEU A 61 34.31 13.06 39.33
N CYS A 62 33.39 13.85 38.78
CA CYS A 62 33.64 15.26 38.49
C CYS A 62 33.52 16.18 39.69
N PHE A 63 32.78 15.81 40.73
CA PHE A 63 32.57 16.65 41.90
C PHE A 63 33.14 15.99 43.15
N VAL A 64 34.27 16.50 43.63
CA VAL A 64 34.94 16.01 44.85
C VAL A 64 35.09 17.18 45.83
N GLU A 65 34.53 17.04 47.04
CA GLU A 65 34.58 18.06 48.11
C GLU A 65 34.13 19.47 47.67
N GLY A 66 33.20 19.57 46.71
CA GLY A 66 32.68 20.84 46.19
C GLY A 66 33.52 21.48 45.08
N ASN A 67 34.60 20.84 44.63
CA ASN A 67 35.42 21.30 43.52
C ASN A 67 35.16 20.45 42.26
N LEU A 68 35.10 21.12 41.11
CA LEU A 68 35.02 20.46 39.80
C LEU A 68 36.40 19.92 39.42
N LYS A 69 36.54 18.60 39.41
CA LYS A 69 37.76 17.88 39.00
C LYS A 69 37.83 17.71 37.49
N CYS A 70 36.68 17.51 36.83
CA CYS A 70 36.59 17.32 35.38
C CYS A 70 36.87 18.61 34.59
N PHE A 71 37.24 18.44 33.34
CA PHE A 71 37.50 19.55 32.43
C PHE A 71 36.24 19.90 31.65
N ARG A 72 35.91 21.20 31.59
CA ARG A 72 34.82 21.70 30.76
C ARG A 72 35.43 22.30 29.49
N CYS A 73 34.94 21.87 28.33
CA CYS A 73 35.36 22.43 27.03
C CYS A 73 35.13 23.95 27.01
N LEU A 74 35.92 24.70 26.26
CA LEU A 74 35.86 26.17 26.24
C LEU A 74 34.53 26.71 25.70
N ASP A 75 33.88 25.98 24.79
CA ASP A 75 32.53 26.22 24.29
C ASP A 75 31.43 26.00 25.36
N GLY A 76 31.80 25.44 26.52
CA GLY A 76 30.91 25.25 27.67
C GLY A 76 29.83 24.18 27.47
N SER A 77 29.83 23.51 26.31
CA SER A 77 28.84 22.54 25.86
C SER A 77 29.00 21.16 26.51
N LEU A 78 30.23 20.78 26.87
CA LEU A 78 30.57 19.41 27.27
C LEU A 78 31.53 19.39 28.48
N LEU A 79 31.37 18.40 29.35
CA LEU A 79 32.21 18.15 30.52
C LEU A 79 32.88 16.79 30.34
N ILE A 80 34.20 16.72 30.29
CA ILE A 80 34.95 15.48 30.06
C ILE A 80 35.79 15.08 31.28
N SER A 81 36.11 13.80 31.37
CA SER A 81 36.99 13.29 32.43
C SER A 81 38.39 13.87 32.31
N THR A 82 39.09 14.02 33.43
CA THR A 82 40.51 14.42 33.43
C THR A 82 41.41 13.46 32.66
N ASN A 83 40.98 12.21 32.50
CA ASN A 83 41.76 11.19 31.77
C ASN A 83 41.63 11.31 30.25
N GLN A 84 40.69 12.14 29.79
CA GLN A 84 40.40 12.43 28.39
C GLN A 84 40.95 13.80 27.96
N VAL A 85 41.77 14.42 28.81
CA VAL A 85 42.46 15.68 28.49
C VAL A 85 43.89 15.33 28.11
N CYS A 86 44.34 15.75 26.94
CA CYS A 86 45.66 15.42 26.39
C CYS A 86 45.89 13.92 26.19
N ASP A 87 44.85 13.15 25.87
CA ASP A 87 44.92 11.71 25.65
C ASP A 87 45.21 11.35 24.17
N GLY A 88 45.23 12.37 23.31
CA GLY A 88 45.52 12.27 21.89
C GLY A 88 44.29 12.07 21.01
N PHE A 89 43.09 12.11 21.57
CA PHE A 89 41.82 12.04 20.86
C PHE A 89 41.02 13.32 21.07
N ILE A 90 40.32 13.76 20.01
CA ILE A 90 39.46 14.95 20.08
C ILE A 90 38.09 14.53 20.61
N ASP A 91 37.87 14.77 21.91
CA ASP A 91 36.61 14.54 22.62
C ASP A 91 35.78 15.84 22.74
N CYS A 92 36.42 17.01 22.85
CA CYS A 92 35.75 18.31 22.79
C CYS A 92 35.53 18.75 21.32
N TYR A 93 34.32 19.21 20.99
CA TYR A 93 34.01 19.75 19.64
C TYR A 93 34.87 20.96 19.25
N ASP A 94 35.34 21.72 20.24
CA ASP A 94 36.22 22.88 20.07
C ASP A 94 37.71 22.53 20.17
N MET A 95 38.05 21.23 20.27
CA MET A 95 39.40 20.69 20.39
C MET A 95 40.18 21.21 21.61
N SER A 96 39.51 21.80 22.61
CA SER A 96 40.15 22.42 23.78
C SER A 96 40.91 21.41 24.64
N ASP A 97 40.43 20.18 24.66
CA ASP A 97 41.00 19.04 25.37
C ASP A 97 42.39 18.66 24.88
N GLU A 98 42.69 18.84 23.60
CA GLU A 98 43.98 18.47 22.99
C GLU A 98 44.84 19.68 22.60
N CYS A 99 44.22 20.83 22.29
CA CYS A 99 44.95 22.02 21.84
C CYS A 99 45.57 22.84 22.98
N LEU A 100 45.10 22.66 24.22
CA LEU A 100 45.63 23.34 25.41
C LEU A 100 46.78 22.59 26.10
N CYS A 101 47.22 21.46 25.52
CA CYS A 101 48.28 20.63 26.05
C CYS A 101 49.67 21.16 25.68
N GLU A 102 50.69 20.87 26.51
CA GLU A 102 52.07 21.31 26.23
C GLU A 102 52.63 20.74 24.91
N ASN A 103 52.08 19.62 24.42
CA ASN A 103 52.52 18.95 23.20
C ASN A 103 51.36 18.89 22.19
N GLN A 104 51.22 19.94 21.37
CA GLN A 104 50.11 20.16 20.41
C GLN A 104 50.21 19.27 19.15
N THR A 105 50.63 18.01 19.28
CA THR A 105 50.87 17.14 18.13
C THR A 105 49.58 16.72 17.42
N VAL A 106 48.45 16.63 18.15
CA VAL A 106 47.14 16.23 17.60
C VAL A 106 46.46 17.38 16.87
N CYS A 107 46.44 18.58 17.46
CA CYS A 107 45.90 19.76 16.78
C CYS A 107 46.71 20.19 15.54
N ASN A 108 48.00 19.84 15.46
CA ASN A 108 48.80 20.09 14.27
C ASN A 108 48.67 19.00 13.19
N ALA A 109 48.13 17.81 13.49
CA ALA A 109 48.05 16.68 12.56
C ALA A 109 46.82 16.71 11.65
N ASP A 110 45.68 17.27 12.11
CA ASP A 110 44.47 17.46 11.29
C ASP A 110 44.49 18.74 10.42
N LEU A 111 45.61 19.47 10.42
CA LEU A 111 45.83 20.69 9.61
C LEU A 111 46.65 20.46 8.33
N ASP A 112 46.89 19.21 7.90
CA ASP A 112 47.76 18.93 6.74
C ASP A 112 47.02 18.88 5.39
N GLU A 113 45.78 19.39 5.29
CA GLU A 113 45.10 19.61 4.00
C GLU A 113 44.63 21.05 3.70
N THR A 114 45.13 22.08 4.40
CA THR A 114 45.02 23.48 3.90
C THR A 114 46.20 24.34 4.33
N ARG A 115 47.29 24.26 3.56
CA ARG A 115 48.52 25.03 3.79
C ARG A 115 48.44 26.50 3.32
N ASP A 116 47.31 27.17 3.55
CA ASP A 116 47.16 28.60 3.27
C ASP A 116 46.46 29.43 4.38
N ASN A 117 46.00 28.84 5.49
CA ASN A 117 45.32 29.64 6.54
C ASN A 117 45.88 29.52 7.98
N ILE A 118 47.16 29.16 8.12
CA ILE A 118 47.80 29.07 9.44
C ILE A 118 48.00 30.46 10.08
N THR A 119 48.20 31.51 9.28
CA THR A 119 48.42 32.87 9.81
C THR A 119 47.14 33.55 10.31
N GLU A 120 45.97 33.21 9.74
CA GLU A 120 44.66 33.73 10.19
C GLU A 120 44.12 32.96 11.39
N MET A 121 44.29 31.62 11.43
CA MET A 121 43.86 30.81 12.58
C MET A 121 44.72 31.04 13.84
N LEU A 122 46.03 31.22 13.70
CA LEU A 122 46.88 31.55 14.86
C LEU A 122 46.58 32.95 15.41
N ALA A 123 46.25 33.92 14.55
CA ALA A 123 45.79 35.24 14.99
C ALA A 123 44.44 35.17 15.73
N PHE A 124 43.54 34.28 15.30
CA PHE A 124 42.25 34.05 15.94
C PHE A 124 42.38 33.36 17.32
N VAL A 125 43.30 32.41 17.45
CA VAL A 125 43.59 31.72 18.73
C VAL A 125 44.37 32.61 19.71
N GLU A 126 45.26 33.48 19.23
CA GLU A 126 45.90 34.53 20.06
C GLU A 126 44.88 35.55 20.60
N GLU A 127 43.82 35.83 19.85
CA GLU A 127 42.77 36.77 20.27
C GLU A 127 41.81 36.16 21.32
N LEU A 128 41.59 34.85 21.29
CA LEU A 128 40.75 34.11 22.25
C LEU A 128 41.42 33.86 23.61
N THR A 129 42.75 33.82 23.68
CA THR A 129 43.48 33.50 24.94
C THR A 129 43.68 34.70 25.87
N GLN A 130 43.36 35.94 25.43
CA GLN A 130 43.63 37.15 26.23
C GLN A 130 42.40 37.86 26.81
N LYS A 131 41.16 37.45 26.52
CA LYS A 131 39.94 38.09 27.09
C LYS A 131 38.80 37.09 27.36
N PRO A 132 38.50 36.75 28.62
CA PRO A 132 37.57 35.67 28.97
C PRO A 132 36.11 36.14 29.06
N ASN A 133 35.69 37.13 28.27
CA ASN A 133 34.31 37.62 28.30
C ASN A 133 33.93 38.26 26.95
N HIS A 134 33.32 37.49 26.05
CA HIS A 134 32.56 38.06 24.95
C HIS A 134 31.25 37.28 24.74
N GLU A 135 30.15 37.88 25.18
CA GLU A 135 28.76 37.46 24.96
C GLU A 135 28.30 37.53 23.48
N ASN A 136 29.20 37.44 22.50
CA ASN A 136 28.83 37.53 21.08
C ASN A 136 29.80 36.71 20.22
N MET A 137 29.70 35.38 20.30
CA MET A 137 30.19 34.51 19.23
C MET A 137 29.17 34.60 18.08
N PRO A 138 29.61 34.78 16.81
CA PRO A 138 28.68 34.70 15.69
C PRO A 138 28.14 33.26 15.65
N VAL A 139 26.87 33.12 16.01
CA VAL A 139 26.12 31.87 15.87
C VAL A 139 26.35 31.34 14.46
N CYS A 140 26.84 30.11 14.32
CA CYS A 140 26.97 29.45 13.02
C CYS A 140 25.64 29.62 12.27
N PRO A 141 25.67 30.06 11.00
CA PRO A 141 24.44 30.15 10.21
C PRO A 141 23.73 28.80 10.23
N TYR A 142 22.41 28.80 10.44
CA TYR A 142 21.59 27.59 10.35
C TYR A 142 21.93 26.81 9.06
N GLY A 143 22.31 25.53 9.20
CA GLY A 143 22.62 24.63 8.07
C GLY A 143 24.09 24.60 7.63
N PHE A 144 25.03 25.11 8.41
CA PHE A 144 26.47 24.98 8.11
C PHE A 144 26.95 23.52 8.10
N ASP A 145 26.31 22.67 8.87
CA ASP A 145 26.47 21.21 8.95
C ASP A 145 25.78 20.44 7.80
N GLU A 146 25.05 21.13 6.93
CA GLU A 146 24.30 20.55 5.80
C GLU A 146 24.99 20.80 4.43
N ILE A 147 26.21 21.36 4.43
CA ILE A 147 26.97 21.73 3.22
C ILE A 147 28.07 20.68 2.98
N ASN A 148 28.26 20.27 1.72
CA ASN A 148 29.31 19.35 1.26
C ASN A 148 29.18 17.88 1.77
N CYS A 149 27.97 17.43 2.08
CA CYS A 149 27.68 16.01 2.29
C CYS A 149 27.52 15.28 0.93
N THR A 150 28.15 14.11 0.79
CA THR A 150 28.09 13.28 -0.43
C THR A 150 26.83 12.42 -0.56
N ASN A 151 26.16 12.10 0.55
CA ASN A 151 25.00 11.20 0.60
C ASN A 151 23.68 11.94 0.91
N ARG A 152 23.55 13.20 0.48
CA ARG A 152 22.35 14.04 0.73
C ARG A 152 21.84 14.67 -0.56
N HIS A 153 20.55 14.97 -0.58
CA HIS A 153 19.91 15.68 -1.68
C HIS A 153 19.87 17.18 -1.39
N TYR A 154 20.39 17.98 -2.31
CA TYR A 154 20.42 19.44 -2.16
C TYR A 154 19.14 20.05 -2.72
N CYS A 155 18.44 20.82 -1.88
CA CYS A 155 17.28 21.58 -2.33
C CYS A 155 17.75 22.69 -3.29
N ARG A 156 16.99 22.98 -4.35
CA ARG A 156 17.44 23.98 -5.35
C ARG A 156 17.29 25.40 -4.84
N GLN A 157 16.23 25.66 -4.07
CA GLN A 157 15.88 26.96 -3.50
C GLN A 157 15.19 26.75 -2.15
N GLY A 158 15.36 27.69 -1.22
CA GLY A 158 14.72 27.61 0.09
C GLY A 158 15.67 27.91 1.24
N ARG A 159 15.17 27.69 2.46
CA ARG A 159 15.96 27.76 3.70
C ARG A 159 16.57 26.42 4.05
N SER A 160 15.94 25.31 3.66
CA SER A 160 16.50 23.95 3.72
C SER A 160 17.68 23.81 2.75
N VAL A 161 18.87 23.46 3.23
CA VAL A 161 20.10 23.35 2.40
C VAL A 161 20.20 21.95 1.80
N SER A 162 20.08 20.91 2.61
CA SER A 162 20.04 19.53 2.13
C SER A 162 19.18 18.61 3.00
N ILE A 163 18.60 17.58 2.38
CA ILE A 163 17.81 16.54 3.05
C ILE A 163 18.49 15.18 2.91
N GLU A 164 18.12 14.25 3.79
CA GLU A 164 18.58 12.87 3.69
C GLU A 164 18.08 12.22 2.40
N GLN A 165 18.90 11.38 1.76
CA GLN A 165 18.54 10.78 0.48
C GLN A 165 17.33 9.82 0.55
N SER A 166 17.05 9.27 1.73
CA SER A 166 15.85 8.45 2.00
C SER A 166 14.54 9.25 1.92
N ARG A 167 14.60 10.57 2.09
CA ARG A 167 13.49 11.51 1.99
C ARG A 167 13.30 12.10 0.59
N THR A 168 14.05 11.60 -0.39
CA THR A 168 13.81 11.96 -1.79
C THR A 168 12.81 11.00 -2.41
N CYS A 169 11.83 11.53 -3.14
CA CYS A 169 10.80 10.72 -3.78
C CYS A 169 10.06 9.83 -2.75
N ASP A 170 9.84 10.34 -1.54
CA ASP A 170 9.08 9.72 -0.47
C ASP A 170 7.58 10.11 -0.49
N GLY A 171 7.21 11.10 -1.32
CA GLY A 171 5.85 11.59 -1.56
C GLY A 171 5.44 12.73 -0.63
N ILE A 172 6.35 13.18 0.23
CA ILE A 172 6.23 14.30 1.16
C ILE A 172 7.19 15.38 0.68
N VAL A 173 6.74 16.63 0.72
CA VAL A 173 7.59 17.77 0.38
C VAL A 173 8.39 18.15 1.62
N ASP A 174 9.67 17.77 1.67
CA ASP A 174 10.64 18.13 2.71
C ASP A 174 11.46 19.37 2.32
N CYS A 175 11.77 19.55 1.03
CA CYS A 175 12.38 20.80 0.55
C CYS A 175 11.34 21.91 0.43
N ASP A 176 11.67 23.14 0.85
CA ASP A 176 10.76 24.30 0.75
C ASP A 176 10.26 24.59 -0.68
N ASP A 177 11.04 24.20 -1.69
CA ASP A 177 10.74 24.36 -3.12
C ASP A 177 10.18 23.08 -3.79
N ALA A 178 9.94 22.02 -3.03
CA ALA A 178 9.52 20.70 -3.51
C ALA A 178 10.47 20.07 -4.55
N SER A 179 11.77 20.43 -4.52
CA SER A 179 12.76 19.91 -5.47
C SER A 179 13.01 18.40 -5.33
N ASP A 180 12.86 17.89 -4.12
CA ASP A 180 12.89 16.50 -3.69
C ASP A 180 11.78 15.62 -4.29
N GLU A 181 10.61 16.20 -4.56
CA GLU A 181 9.43 15.51 -5.12
C GLU A 181 9.10 15.96 -6.55
N THR A 182 10.11 16.34 -7.33
CA THR A 182 9.89 16.74 -8.71
C THR A 182 9.67 15.54 -9.64
N PHE A 183 8.73 15.68 -10.59
CA PHE A 183 8.46 14.65 -11.59
C PHE A 183 9.72 14.21 -12.33
N ALA A 184 10.61 15.13 -12.70
CA ALA A 184 11.85 14.83 -13.41
C ALA A 184 12.82 13.94 -12.61
N LEU A 185 12.81 14.05 -11.28
CA LEU A 185 13.65 13.25 -10.39
C LEU A 185 13.00 11.89 -10.10
N CYS A 186 11.70 11.88 -9.79
CA CYS A 186 11.01 10.70 -9.24
C CYS A 186 10.20 9.87 -10.25
N ALA A 187 10.15 10.25 -11.53
CA ALA A 187 9.34 9.57 -12.56
C ALA A 187 9.57 8.05 -12.68
N SER A 188 10.73 7.55 -12.26
CA SER A 188 11.07 6.12 -12.32
C SER A 188 10.59 5.29 -11.12
N ARG A 189 10.16 5.94 -10.03
CA ARG A 189 9.78 5.28 -8.76
C ARG A 189 8.38 5.66 -8.27
N ARG A 190 7.88 6.82 -8.70
CA ARG A 190 6.62 7.42 -8.22
C ARG A 190 5.64 7.70 -9.35
N PHE A 191 4.36 7.52 -9.05
CA PHE A 191 3.24 7.95 -9.88
C PHE A 191 2.55 9.16 -9.23
N TYR A 192 2.25 10.18 -10.02
CA TYR A 192 1.66 11.43 -9.52
C TYR A 192 0.15 11.41 -9.72
N CYS A 193 -0.60 11.58 -8.64
CA CYS A 193 -2.07 11.65 -8.69
C CYS A 193 -2.52 12.88 -9.48
N VAL A 194 -3.59 12.77 -10.26
CA VAL A 194 -4.08 13.88 -11.11
C VAL A 194 -4.53 15.07 -10.26
N ASN A 195 -5.16 14.81 -9.11
CA ASN A 195 -5.58 15.82 -8.14
C ASN A 195 -4.51 16.18 -7.10
N LYS A 196 -3.30 15.59 -7.17
CA LYS A 196 -2.18 15.79 -6.24
C LYS A 196 -2.50 15.50 -4.76
N MET A 197 -3.46 14.62 -4.49
CA MET A 197 -3.84 14.22 -3.14
C MET A 197 -3.90 12.68 -3.03
N PRO A 198 -2.92 12.01 -2.41
CA PRO A 198 -1.57 12.50 -2.04
C PRO A 198 -0.76 12.96 -3.27
N LEU A 199 0.36 13.66 -3.06
CA LEU A 199 1.16 14.22 -4.17
C LEU A 199 1.60 13.14 -5.17
N SER A 200 2.11 12.03 -4.64
CA SER A 200 2.52 10.86 -5.41
C SER A 200 2.34 9.57 -4.61
N VAL A 201 2.27 8.45 -5.32
CA VAL A 201 2.22 7.08 -4.76
C VAL A 201 3.36 6.26 -5.38
N ASP A 202 3.78 5.19 -4.70
CA ASP A 202 4.80 4.27 -5.22
C ASP A 202 4.28 3.56 -6.49
N LEU A 203 5.14 3.35 -7.49
CA LEU A 203 4.74 2.64 -8.72
C LEU A 203 4.20 1.23 -8.49
N LYS A 204 4.57 0.57 -7.38
CA LYS A 204 4.01 -0.75 -7.00
C LYS A 204 2.55 -0.70 -6.60
N LEU A 205 2.06 0.48 -6.24
CA LEU A 205 0.67 0.71 -5.86
C LEU A 205 -0.21 1.05 -7.07
N VAL A 206 0.38 1.36 -8.22
CA VAL A 206 -0.35 1.61 -9.46
C VAL A 206 -0.98 0.32 -9.98
N GLU A 207 -2.26 0.38 -10.33
CA GLU A 207 -3.07 -0.75 -10.81
C GLU A 207 -3.14 -1.96 -9.85
N ASN A 208 -2.99 -1.75 -8.53
CA ASN A 208 -3.03 -2.80 -7.52
C ASN A 208 -4.47 -3.19 -7.10
N GLY A 209 -5.49 -2.49 -7.59
CA GLY A 209 -6.90 -2.66 -7.25
C GLY A 209 -7.34 -1.90 -6.00
N ILE A 210 -6.50 -1.01 -5.46
CA ILE A 210 -6.73 -0.21 -4.27
C ILE A 210 -6.60 1.25 -4.67
N LYS A 211 -7.56 2.07 -4.21
CA LYS A 211 -7.57 3.49 -4.47
C LYS A 211 -6.65 4.22 -3.49
N ASP A 212 -5.36 4.36 -3.83
CA ASP A 212 -4.36 5.09 -3.05
C ASP A 212 -4.38 6.60 -3.37
N CYS A 213 -4.65 6.97 -4.64
CA CYS A 213 -4.98 8.36 -4.98
C CYS A 213 -6.43 8.69 -4.59
N THR A 214 -6.69 9.86 -4.00
CA THR A 214 -8.07 10.23 -3.61
C THR A 214 -9.03 10.36 -4.81
N ASP A 215 -8.51 10.59 -6.02
CA ASP A 215 -9.26 10.53 -7.28
C ASP A 215 -9.27 9.15 -7.95
N GLY A 216 -8.35 8.25 -7.61
CA GLY A 216 -8.21 6.91 -8.18
C GLY A 216 -7.42 6.86 -9.48
N SER A 217 -6.60 7.88 -9.75
CA SER A 217 -5.79 7.97 -10.97
C SER A 217 -4.74 6.87 -11.08
N ASP A 218 -4.28 6.36 -9.94
CA ASP A 218 -3.36 5.24 -9.77
C ASP A 218 -3.93 3.93 -10.31
N GLU A 219 -5.25 3.73 -10.23
CA GLU A 219 -5.90 2.54 -10.79
C GLU A 219 -6.18 2.65 -12.29
N CYS A 220 -6.18 3.87 -12.82
CA CYS A 220 -6.59 4.18 -14.18
C CYS A 220 -5.67 5.21 -14.86
N PRO A 221 -4.35 4.91 -15.01
CA PRO A 221 -3.44 5.82 -15.66
C PRO A 221 -3.80 6.05 -17.13
N VAL A 222 -3.41 7.21 -17.68
CA VAL A 222 -3.74 7.59 -19.08
C VAL A 222 -3.15 6.61 -20.10
N ASN A 223 -2.02 5.98 -19.76
CA ASN A 223 -1.36 4.95 -20.57
C ASN A 223 -1.59 3.53 -20.02
N SER A 224 -2.71 3.30 -19.33
CA SER A 224 -3.05 1.97 -18.85
C SER A 224 -3.23 1.02 -20.04
N ASN A 225 -2.58 -0.14 -19.98
CA ASN A 225 -2.80 -1.21 -20.94
C ASN A 225 -3.90 -2.20 -20.46
N LYS A 226 -4.64 -1.83 -19.41
CA LYS A 226 -5.72 -2.60 -18.79
C LYS A 226 -6.93 -2.61 -19.72
N SER A 227 -6.83 -3.42 -20.77
CA SER A 227 -7.90 -3.70 -21.72
C SER A 227 -8.14 -5.20 -21.79
N SER A 228 -9.41 -5.59 -21.91
CA SER A 228 -9.78 -6.98 -22.14
C SER A 228 -10.46 -7.09 -23.51
N ILE A 229 -10.66 -8.32 -23.97
CA ILE A 229 -11.33 -8.59 -25.26
C ILE A 229 -12.72 -7.94 -25.33
N PHE A 230 -13.39 -7.73 -24.18
CA PHE A 230 -14.76 -7.23 -24.11
C PHE A 230 -14.89 -5.83 -23.51
N SER A 231 -14.00 -5.43 -22.59
CA SER A 231 -14.06 -4.14 -21.87
C SER A 231 -12.84 -3.28 -22.18
N SER A 232 -13.04 -1.96 -22.24
CA SER A 232 -11.97 -0.96 -22.34
C SER A 232 -11.87 -0.14 -21.05
N GLN A 233 -10.86 0.73 -20.95
CA GLN A 233 -10.69 1.67 -19.83
C GLN A 233 -11.91 2.59 -19.66
N PHE A 234 -12.50 3.04 -20.76
CA PHE A 234 -13.61 4.00 -20.72
C PHE A 234 -14.98 3.34 -20.69
N GLU A 235 -15.10 2.11 -21.21
CA GLU A 235 -16.38 1.47 -21.47
C GLU A 235 -16.40 0.02 -20.96
N MET A 236 -17.48 -0.35 -20.26
CA MET A 236 -17.71 -1.73 -19.78
C MET A 236 -17.77 -2.74 -20.95
N ILE A 237 -18.34 -2.31 -22.08
CA ILE A 237 -18.33 -3.06 -23.33
C ILE A 237 -17.69 -2.15 -24.38
N GLY A 238 -16.43 -2.39 -24.70
CA GLY A 238 -15.63 -1.49 -25.54
C GLY A 238 -16.14 -1.39 -26.98
N ASN A 239 -16.68 -2.49 -27.53
CA ASN A 239 -17.13 -2.53 -28.91
C ASN A 239 -18.57 -1.97 -29.04
N PRO A 240 -18.79 -0.88 -29.80
CA PRO A 240 -20.11 -0.28 -29.97
C PRO A 240 -21.11 -1.23 -30.67
N PHE A 241 -20.65 -2.13 -31.54
CA PHE A 241 -21.52 -3.12 -32.18
C PHE A 241 -22.06 -4.13 -31.16
N LEU A 242 -21.23 -4.58 -30.22
CA LEU A 242 -21.67 -5.50 -29.16
C LEU A 242 -22.66 -4.82 -28.21
N ARG A 243 -22.47 -3.54 -27.89
CA ARG A 243 -23.43 -2.77 -27.07
C ARG A 243 -24.82 -2.73 -27.71
N ALA A 244 -24.89 -2.43 -29.01
CA ALA A 244 -26.15 -2.43 -29.73
C ALA A 244 -26.81 -3.82 -29.72
N PHE A 245 -26.01 -4.88 -29.91
CA PHE A 245 -26.52 -6.25 -29.89
C PHE A 245 -27.10 -6.65 -28.52
N PHE A 246 -26.48 -6.26 -27.41
CA PHE A 246 -27.00 -6.53 -26.06
C PHE A 246 -28.37 -5.91 -25.83
N TRP A 247 -28.58 -4.66 -26.27
CA TRP A 247 -29.88 -4.01 -26.20
C TRP A 247 -30.93 -4.69 -27.08
N ILE A 248 -30.58 -5.00 -28.33
CA ILE A 248 -31.48 -5.67 -29.27
C ILE A 248 -31.89 -7.06 -28.72
N MET A 249 -30.92 -7.85 -28.28
CA MET A 249 -31.16 -9.18 -27.71
C MET A 249 -31.95 -9.09 -26.39
N GLY A 250 -31.64 -8.13 -25.53
CA GLY A 250 -32.37 -7.91 -24.27
C GLY A 250 -33.84 -7.57 -24.51
N PHE A 251 -34.12 -6.61 -25.39
CA PHE A 251 -35.51 -6.26 -25.72
C PHE A 251 -36.24 -7.40 -26.43
N ALA A 252 -35.60 -8.08 -27.38
CA ALA A 252 -36.18 -9.23 -28.06
C ALA A 252 -36.48 -10.38 -27.08
N ALA A 253 -35.57 -10.65 -26.14
CA ALA A 253 -35.75 -11.67 -25.11
C ALA A 253 -36.90 -11.32 -24.16
N ILE A 254 -36.98 -10.08 -23.67
CA ILE A 254 -38.08 -9.67 -22.78
C ILE A 254 -39.41 -9.71 -23.52
N PHE A 255 -39.51 -9.02 -24.66
CA PHE A 255 -40.76 -8.91 -25.41
C PHE A 255 -41.25 -10.27 -25.92
N GLY A 256 -40.36 -11.04 -26.56
CA GLY A 256 -40.68 -12.34 -27.12
C GLY A 256 -41.14 -13.33 -26.06
N ASN A 257 -40.37 -13.47 -24.97
CA ASN A 257 -40.72 -14.40 -23.91
C ASN A 257 -41.94 -13.95 -23.10
N LEU A 258 -42.16 -12.64 -22.93
CA LEU A 258 -43.37 -12.13 -22.27
C LEU A 258 -44.63 -12.42 -23.09
N LEU A 259 -44.57 -12.26 -24.42
CA LEU A 259 -45.67 -12.62 -25.30
C LEU A 259 -45.97 -14.12 -25.25
N VAL A 260 -44.94 -14.97 -25.36
CA VAL A 260 -45.08 -16.43 -25.29
C VAL A 260 -45.63 -16.86 -23.93
N LEU A 261 -45.11 -16.29 -22.85
CA LEU A 261 -45.59 -16.53 -21.49
C LEU A 261 -47.06 -16.13 -21.34
N CYS A 262 -47.44 -14.91 -21.74
CA CYS A 262 -48.81 -14.42 -21.63
C CYS A 262 -49.79 -15.26 -22.47
N TYR A 263 -49.46 -15.54 -23.73
CA TYR A 263 -50.27 -16.36 -24.62
C TYR A 263 -50.47 -17.78 -24.06
N THR A 264 -49.38 -18.43 -23.64
CA THR A 264 -49.40 -19.82 -23.17
C THR A 264 -50.08 -19.93 -21.81
N SER A 265 -49.85 -18.97 -20.91
CA SER A 265 -50.54 -18.88 -19.61
C SER A 265 -52.04 -18.69 -19.76
N ARG A 266 -52.47 -17.80 -20.67
CA ARG A 266 -53.90 -17.61 -20.99
C ARG A 266 -54.52 -18.88 -21.54
N LYS A 267 -53.85 -19.55 -22.48
CA LYS A 267 -54.30 -20.84 -23.02
C LYS A 267 -54.42 -21.92 -21.94
N PHE A 268 -53.50 -21.93 -20.97
CA PHE A 268 -53.54 -22.84 -19.82
C PHE A 268 -54.71 -22.53 -18.87
N ALA A 269 -54.98 -21.24 -18.62
CA ALA A 269 -56.09 -20.78 -17.78
C ALA A 269 -57.47 -21.08 -18.40
N THR A 270 -57.62 -20.90 -19.72
CA THR A 270 -58.87 -21.20 -20.44
C THR A 270 -59.08 -22.69 -20.71
N LYS A 271 -58.20 -23.57 -20.21
CA LYS A 271 -58.24 -25.03 -20.38
C LYS A 271 -58.37 -25.49 -21.84
N GLN A 272 -57.91 -24.69 -22.81
CA GLN A 272 -57.94 -25.01 -24.24
C GLN A 272 -56.82 -26.00 -24.64
N HIS A 273 -56.82 -27.20 -24.05
CA HIS A 273 -55.88 -28.25 -24.40
C HIS A 273 -56.61 -29.41 -25.09
N LYS A 274 -56.18 -29.75 -26.31
CA LYS A 274 -56.76 -30.88 -27.07
C LYS A 274 -56.38 -32.22 -26.44
N ASN A 275 -55.14 -32.35 -25.96
CA ASN A 275 -54.56 -33.59 -25.42
C ASN A 275 -53.68 -33.33 -24.17
N LYS A 276 -53.52 -34.33 -23.29
CA LYS A 276 -52.60 -34.27 -22.13
C LYS A 276 -51.15 -34.00 -22.53
N VAL A 277 -50.73 -34.51 -23.69
CA VAL A 277 -49.39 -34.26 -24.27
C VAL A 277 -49.22 -32.78 -24.62
N GLN A 278 -50.24 -32.14 -25.20
CA GLN A 278 -50.19 -30.71 -25.53
C GLN A 278 -50.11 -29.86 -24.27
N LYS A 279 -50.90 -30.19 -23.23
CA LYS A 279 -50.83 -29.53 -21.92
C LYS A 279 -49.43 -29.60 -21.30
N SER A 280 -48.74 -30.73 -21.49
CA SER A 280 -47.39 -30.96 -21.00
C SER A 280 -46.35 -30.13 -21.76
N ASN A 281 -46.46 -30.05 -23.08
CA ASN A 281 -45.58 -29.20 -23.88
C ASN A 281 -45.77 -27.71 -23.55
N ASP A 282 -47.02 -27.26 -23.39
CA ASP A 282 -47.33 -25.88 -22.98
C ASP A 282 -46.71 -25.56 -21.60
N TRP A 283 -46.65 -26.53 -20.67
CA TRP A 283 -45.98 -26.39 -19.37
C TRP A 283 -44.47 -26.16 -19.49
N PHE A 284 -43.77 -26.92 -20.36
CA PHE A 284 -42.34 -26.72 -20.59
C PHE A 284 -42.05 -25.37 -21.23
N ILE A 285 -42.89 -24.92 -22.17
CA ILE A 285 -42.76 -23.61 -22.82
C ILE A 285 -42.90 -22.47 -21.81
N ILE A 286 -43.81 -22.58 -20.83
CA ILE A 286 -43.93 -21.60 -19.73
C ILE A 286 -42.65 -21.55 -18.89
N ASN A 287 -42.09 -22.71 -18.52
CA ASN A 287 -40.86 -22.74 -17.72
C ASN A 287 -39.66 -22.16 -18.50
N LEU A 288 -39.55 -22.48 -19.79
CA LEU A 288 -38.49 -21.95 -20.66
C LEU A 288 -38.60 -20.43 -20.83
N SER A 289 -39.81 -19.91 -21.04
CA SER A 289 -40.00 -18.46 -21.17
C SER A 289 -39.72 -17.71 -19.86
N ILE A 290 -40.00 -18.31 -18.70
CA ILE A 290 -39.59 -17.74 -17.39
C ILE A 290 -38.07 -17.70 -17.26
N ALA A 291 -37.36 -18.77 -17.64
CA ALA A 291 -35.90 -18.80 -17.60
C ALA A 291 -35.30 -17.75 -18.54
N ASP A 292 -35.78 -17.65 -19.78
CA ASP A 292 -35.25 -16.70 -20.76
C ASP A 292 -35.62 -15.23 -20.45
N LEU A 293 -36.70 -14.97 -19.70
CA LEU A 293 -37.01 -13.65 -19.15
C LEU A 293 -35.94 -13.18 -18.15
N LEU A 294 -35.40 -14.09 -17.33
CA LEU A 294 -34.30 -13.76 -16.40
C LEU A 294 -33.02 -13.37 -17.16
N MET A 295 -32.70 -14.05 -18.26
CA MET A 295 -31.60 -13.63 -19.16
C MET A 295 -31.88 -12.26 -19.78
N GLY A 296 -33.11 -11.99 -20.21
CA GLY A 296 -33.50 -10.69 -20.73
C GLY A 296 -33.30 -9.56 -19.72
N ILE A 297 -33.72 -9.76 -18.47
CA ILE A 297 -33.50 -8.81 -17.36
C ILE A 297 -32.00 -8.56 -17.16
N TYR A 298 -31.19 -9.61 -17.16
CA TYR A 298 -29.72 -9.50 -17.07
C TYR A 298 -29.13 -8.64 -18.20
N LEU A 299 -29.49 -8.92 -19.46
CA LEU A 299 -28.96 -8.18 -20.62
C LEU A 299 -29.36 -6.70 -20.60
N ILE A 300 -30.59 -6.37 -20.20
CA ILE A 300 -31.01 -4.97 -20.07
C ILE A 300 -30.31 -4.29 -18.89
N ALA A 301 -30.19 -4.95 -17.73
CA ALA A 301 -29.53 -4.37 -16.57
C ALA A 301 -28.04 -4.09 -16.83
N THR A 302 -27.34 -5.01 -17.52
CA THR A 302 -25.95 -4.79 -17.96
C THR A 302 -25.86 -3.67 -19.01
N GLY A 303 -26.81 -3.59 -19.95
CA GLY A 303 -26.89 -2.48 -20.89
C GLY A 303 -27.06 -1.11 -20.23
N ILE A 304 -27.92 -1.00 -19.21
CA ILE A 304 -28.13 0.23 -18.44
C ILE A 304 -26.84 0.64 -17.72
N LYS A 305 -26.21 -0.29 -17.00
CA LYS A 305 -24.94 -0.02 -16.28
C LYS A 305 -23.79 0.31 -17.22
N GLY A 306 -23.77 -0.28 -18.41
CA GLY A 306 -22.81 0.06 -19.45
C GLY A 306 -22.98 1.46 -20.05
N VAL A 307 -24.17 2.08 -19.96
CA VAL A 307 -24.38 3.50 -20.33
C VAL A 307 -24.01 4.41 -19.16
N GLU A 308 -24.37 4.03 -17.93
CA GLU A 308 -24.08 4.80 -16.71
C GLU A 308 -22.58 5.00 -16.49
N PHE A 309 -21.77 3.97 -16.75
CA PHE A 309 -20.32 4.01 -16.58
C PHE A 309 -19.55 4.44 -17.85
N SER A 310 -20.25 4.88 -18.89
CA SER A 310 -19.62 5.30 -20.15
C SER A 310 -18.66 6.47 -19.94
N GLY A 311 -17.44 6.36 -20.47
CA GLY A 311 -16.36 7.33 -20.30
C GLY A 311 -15.60 7.26 -18.97
N ARG A 312 -16.04 6.47 -17.98
CA ARG A 312 -15.43 6.42 -16.63
C ARG A 312 -15.36 5.02 -16.03
N TYR A 313 -15.54 3.98 -16.85
CA TYR A 313 -15.71 2.61 -16.37
C TYR A 313 -14.56 2.12 -15.47
N CYS A 314 -13.31 2.43 -15.83
CA CYS A 314 -12.14 2.00 -15.07
C CYS A 314 -12.21 2.38 -13.56
N TYR A 315 -12.70 3.58 -13.22
CA TYR A 315 -12.79 4.00 -11.81
C TYR A 315 -13.87 3.24 -11.01
N TYR A 316 -14.88 2.71 -11.70
CA TYR A 316 -16.02 2.03 -11.08
C TYR A 316 -15.95 0.51 -11.25
N ASP A 317 -14.90 -0.05 -11.86
CA ASP A 317 -14.85 -1.46 -12.22
C ASP A 317 -14.89 -2.37 -10.97
N LEU A 318 -14.09 -2.03 -9.96
CA LEU A 318 -13.95 -2.77 -8.71
C LEU A 318 -15.19 -2.61 -7.84
N GLU A 319 -15.72 -1.38 -7.74
CA GLU A 319 -16.97 -1.10 -7.03
C GLU A 319 -18.14 -1.84 -7.68
N TRP A 320 -18.23 -1.82 -9.02
CA TRP A 320 -19.26 -2.52 -9.76
C TRP A 320 -19.20 -4.03 -9.50
N ARG A 321 -18.02 -4.64 -9.63
CA ARG A 321 -17.86 -6.10 -9.52
C ARG A 321 -17.99 -6.61 -8.09
N SER A 322 -17.63 -5.79 -7.10
CA SER A 322 -17.86 -6.09 -5.68
C SER A 322 -19.29 -5.81 -5.21
N SER A 323 -20.08 -5.06 -6.01
CA SER A 323 -21.45 -4.70 -5.63
C SER A 323 -22.38 -5.91 -5.49
N GLN A 324 -23.33 -5.81 -4.56
CA GLN A 324 -24.40 -6.79 -4.41
C GLN A 324 -25.27 -6.90 -5.66
N PHE A 325 -25.43 -5.79 -6.40
CA PHE A 325 -26.23 -5.76 -7.62
C PHE A 325 -25.61 -6.61 -8.72
N CYS A 326 -24.29 -6.52 -8.94
CA CYS A 326 -23.57 -7.38 -9.89
C CYS A 326 -23.71 -8.87 -9.51
N ASN A 327 -23.60 -9.20 -8.21
CA ASN A 327 -23.79 -10.57 -7.73
C ASN A 327 -25.21 -11.11 -8.01
N ILE A 328 -26.27 -10.33 -7.75
CA ILE A 328 -27.66 -10.73 -8.05
C ILE A 328 -27.85 -10.96 -9.56
N LEU A 329 -27.31 -10.08 -10.39
CA LEU A 329 -27.33 -10.25 -11.85
C LEU A 329 -26.57 -11.51 -12.29
N GLY A 330 -25.44 -11.83 -11.64
CA GLY A 330 -24.69 -13.07 -11.81
C GLY A 330 -25.53 -14.31 -11.50
N VAL A 331 -26.33 -14.28 -10.43
CA VAL A 331 -27.27 -15.35 -10.10
C VAL A 331 -28.36 -15.48 -11.16
N PHE A 332 -28.91 -14.38 -11.68
CA PHE A 332 -29.95 -14.44 -12.73
C PHE A 332 -29.45 -15.07 -14.03
N VAL A 333 -28.22 -14.75 -14.47
CA VAL A 333 -27.66 -15.33 -15.70
C VAL A 333 -27.33 -16.82 -15.53
N LEU A 334 -26.79 -17.21 -14.38
CA LEU A 334 -26.54 -18.63 -14.07
C LEU A 334 -27.85 -19.41 -13.94
N LEU A 335 -28.83 -18.87 -13.21
CA LEU A 335 -30.13 -19.51 -13.01
C LEU A 335 -30.86 -19.70 -14.33
N SER A 336 -30.89 -18.65 -15.16
CA SER A 336 -31.51 -18.70 -16.49
C SER A 336 -30.87 -19.76 -17.38
N SER A 337 -29.54 -19.71 -17.53
CA SER A 337 -28.82 -20.64 -18.43
C SER A 337 -28.94 -22.09 -17.98
N GLN A 338 -28.78 -22.38 -16.69
CA GLN A 338 -28.91 -23.74 -16.15
C GLN A 338 -30.35 -24.25 -16.23
N ALA A 339 -31.34 -23.42 -15.86
CA ALA A 339 -32.74 -23.80 -15.95
C ALA A 339 -33.15 -24.10 -17.40
N SER A 340 -32.77 -23.25 -18.37
CA SER A 340 -33.06 -23.47 -19.79
C SER A 340 -32.42 -24.77 -20.30
N VAL A 341 -31.18 -25.08 -19.93
CA VAL A 341 -30.52 -26.35 -20.31
C VAL A 341 -31.25 -27.57 -19.75
N PHE A 342 -31.60 -27.56 -18.46
CA PHE A 342 -32.33 -28.68 -17.84
C PHE A 342 -33.75 -28.84 -18.42
N ILE A 343 -34.47 -27.74 -18.65
CA ILE A 343 -35.81 -27.77 -19.25
C ILE A 343 -35.75 -28.28 -20.69
N MET A 344 -34.75 -27.85 -21.48
CA MET A 344 -34.54 -28.36 -22.83
C MET A 344 -34.26 -29.86 -22.82
N ALA A 345 -33.41 -30.35 -21.91
CA ALA A 345 -33.13 -31.79 -21.77
C ALA A 345 -34.36 -32.61 -21.36
N ILE A 346 -35.19 -32.08 -20.46
CA ILE A 346 -36.45 -32.73 -20.07
C ILE A 346 -37.43 -32.73 -21.25
N MET A 347 -37.54 -31.61 -21.97
CA MET A 347 -38.43 -31.48 -23.14
C MET A 347 -38.03 -32.44 -24.26
N THR A 348 -36.72 -32.58 -24.55
CA THR A 348 -36.23 -33.52 -25.58
C THR A 348 -36.50 -34.96 -25.16
N THR A 349 -36.23 -35.32 -23.90
CA THR A 349 -36.53 -36.65 -23.36
C THR A 349 -38.02 -36.96 -23.44
N PHE A 350 -38.89 -36.01 -23.09
CA PHE A 350 -40.34 -36.15 -23.20
C PHE A 350 -40.79 -36.38 -24.66
N ARG A 351 -40.22 -35.65 -25.62
CA ARG A 351 -40.50 -35.83 -27.05
C ARG A 351 -40.07 -37.22 -27.54
N ILE A 352 -38.89 -37.68 -27.15
CA ILE A 352 -38.39 -39.03 -27.50
C ILE A 352 -39.32 -40.11 -26.92
N MET A 353 -39.74 -39.98 -25.66
CA MET A 353 -40.71 -40.90 -25.06
C MET A 353 -42.06 -40.91 -25.81
N GLY A 354 -42.48 -39.78 -26.37
CA GLY A 354 -43.68 -39.70 -27.20
C GLY A 354 -43.58 -40.48 -28.51
N VAL A 355 -42.38 -40.57 -29.09
CA VAL A 355 -42.13 -41.37 -30.30
C VAL A 355 -42.00 -42.85 -29.97
N VAL A 356 -41.25 -43.20 -28.92
CA VAL A 356 -40.96 -44.60 -28.57
C VAL A 356 -42.14 -45.27 -27.86
N CYS A 357 -42.91 -44.55 -27.05
CA CYS A 357 -43.97 -45.10 -26.19
C CYS A 357 -45.25 -44.22 -26.20
N PRO A 358 -45.96 -44.10 -27.34
CA PRO A 358 -47.08 -43.17 -27.50
C PRO A 358 -48.27 -43.46 -26.57
N ILE A 359 -48.57 -44.73 -26.31
CA ILE A 359 -49.70 -45.16 -25.46
C ILE A 359 -49.44 -44.82 -23.99
N LYS A 360 -48.20 -45.05 -23.52
CA LYS A 360 -47.80 -44.73 -22.14
C LYS A 360 -47.87 -43.22 -21.90
N LEU A 361 -47.45 -42.41 -22.89
CA LEU A 361 -47.49 -40.95 -22.80
C LEU A 361 -48.92 -40.39 -22.68
N ARG A 362 -49.91 -41.02 -23.33
CA ARG A 362 -51.33 -40.61 -23.27
C ARG A 362 -51.94 -40.74 -21.88
N ASN A 363 -51.49 -41.71 -21.08
CA ASN A 363 -52.00 -42.00 -19.74
C ASN A 363 -51.12 -41.43 -18.61
N MET A 364 -50.13 -40.58 -18.95
CA MET A 364 -49.24 -39.97 -17.96
C MET A 364 -50.00 -39.12 -16.93
N LYS A 365 -49.60 -39.26 -15.67
CA LYS A 365 -50.01 -38.38 -14.58
C LYS A 365 -49.19 -37.10 -14.62
N VAL A 366 -49.78 -35.97 -14.24
CA VAL A 366 -49.09 -34.66 -14.18
C VAL A 366 -47.85 -34.70 -13.27
N ALA A 367 -47.89 -35.51 -12.21
CA ALA A 367 -46.77 -35.70 -11.29
C ALA A 367 -45.48 -36.17 -11.97
N VAL A 368 -45.57 -36.97 -13.04
CA VAL A 368 -44.39 -37.49 -13.78
C VAL A 368 -43.62 -36.37 -14.48
N ILE A 369 -44.26 -35.22 -14.70
CA ILE A 369 -43.67 -34.06 -15.38
C ILE A 369 -43.33 -32.97 -14.37
N ALA A 370 -44.21 -32.73 -13.40
CA ALA A 370 -43.97 -31.74 -12.35
C ALA A 370 -42.74 -32.10 -11.49
N LEU A 371 -42.53 -33.38 -11.18
CA LEU A 371 -41.38 -33.82 -10.36
C LEU A 371 -40.02 -33.50 -11.03
N PRO A 372 -39.70 -33.92 -12.25
CA PRO A 372 -38.42 -33.58 -12.88
C PRO A 372 -38.26 -32.07 -13.12
N THR A 373 -39.34 -31.33 -13.46
CA THR A 373 -39.25 -29.86 -13.60
C THR A 373 -38.94 -29.17 -12.27
N THR A 374 -39.55 -29.59 -11.17
CA THR A 374 -39.26 -29.01 -9.84
C THR A 374 -37.84 -29.36 -9.38
N LEU A 375 -37.39 -30.59 -9.60
CA LEU A 375 -36.00 -31.00 -9.34
C LEU A 375 -34.99 -30.20 -10.18
N ALA A 376 -35.31 -29.94 -11.46
CA ALA A 376 -34.46 -29.11 -12.32
C ALA A 376 -34.34 -27.67 -11.80
N TRP A 377 -35.43 -27.06 -11.35
CA TRP A 377 -35.39 -25.73 -10.74
C TRP A 377 -34.61 -25.71 -9.44
N VAL A 378 -34.82 -26.69 -8.55
CA VAL A 378 -34.07 -26.81 -7.30
C VAL A 378 -32.58 -26.98 -7.58
N GLY A 379 -32.21 -27.83 -8.55
CA GLY A 379 -30.83 -28.01 -8.98
C GLY A 379 -30.22 -26.73 -9.54
N ALA A 380 -30.93 -26.05 -10.45
CA ALA A 380 -30.47 -24.79 -11.05
C ALA A 380 -30.29 -23.68 -10.01
N ILE A 381 -31.22 -23.53 -9.07
CA ILE A 381 -31.13 -22.57 -7.97
C ILE A 381 -29.93 -22.90 -7.07
N SER A 382 -29.74 -24.17 -6.72
CA SER A 382 -28.63 -24.61 -5.88
C SER A 382 -27.27 -24.30 -6.53
N ILE A 383 -27.12 -24.59 -7.83
CA ILE A 383 -25.90 -24.30 -8.59
C ILE A 383 -25.67 -22.79 -8.70
N SER A 384 -26.72 -22.01 -8.90
CA SER A 384 -26.61 -20.56 -9.13
C SER A 384 -26.30 -19.77 -7.86
N ILE A 385 -26.71 -20.27 -6.68
CA ILE A 385 -26.42 -19.66 -5.38
C ILE A 385 -25.05 -20.10 -4.84
N MET A 386 -24.53 -21.25 -5.27
CA MET A 386 -23.24 -21.77 -4.81
C MET A 386 -22.09 -20.75 -4.86
N PRO A 387 -21.91 -19.93 -5.93
CA PRO A 387 -20.87 -18.91 -5.97
C PRO A 387 -21.01 -17.82 -4.90
N MET A 388 -22.21 -17.59 -4.36
CA MET A 388 -22.44 -16.62 -3.28
C MET A 388 -22.09 -17.16 -1.88
N LEU A 389 -22.09 -18.49 -1.70
CA LEU A 389 -21.84 -19.13 -0.40
C LEU A 389 -20.34 -19.35 -0.11
N ASN A 390 -19.45 -19.18 -1.10
CA ASN A 390 -18.01 -19.25 -0.89
C ASN A 390 -17.49 -17.89 -0.38
N PHE A 391 -17.57 -17.72 0.94
CA PHE A 391 -17.36 -16.50 1.74
C PHE A 391 -16.06 -15.69 1.57
N GLN A 392 -15.20 -15.89 0.56
CA GLN A 392 -13.97 -15.08 0.40
C GLN A 392 -13.31 -15.09 -0.98
N SER A 393 -13.61 -16.04 -1.86
CA SER A 393 -13.13 -16.01 -3.24
C SER A 393 -14.18 -15.29 -4.07
N GLY A 394 -14.03 -13.98 -4.27
CA GLY A 394 -14.97 -13.20 -5.08
C GLY A 394 -15.00 -13.70 -6.52
N TYR A 395 -15.74 -14.77 -6.83
CA TYR A 395 -15.75 -15.42 -8.14
C TYR A 395 -16.11 -14.45 -9.28
N PHE A 396 -16.97 -13.46 -9.00
CA PHE A 396 -17.32 -12.37 -9.91
C PHE A 396 -16.33 -11.18 -9.85
N VAL A 397 -15.55 -11.07 -8.78
CA VAL A 397 -14.54 -10.02 -8.51
C VAL A 397 -13.15 -10.37 -9.05
N SER A 398 -12.76 -11.64 -9.01
CA SER A 398 -11.53 -12.14 -9.61
C SER A 398 -11.73 -12.18 -11.11
N GLY A 399 -11.23 -11.15 -11.79
CA GLY A 399 -11.09 -11.23 -13.23
C GLY A 399 -10.07 -12.32 -13.48
N LEU A 400 -10.29 -13.18 -14.47
CA LEU A 400 -9.16 -13.86 -15.11
C LEU A 400 -8.32 -12.76 -15.75
N TRP A 401 -7.45 -12.12 -14.96
CA TRP A 401 -6.40 -11.27 -15.48
C TRP A 401 -5.36 -12.23 -16.03
N TYR A 402 -5.39 -12.44 -17.34
CA TYR A 402 -4.27 -13.08 -18.03
C TYR A 402 -3.17 -12.02 -18.12
N PRO A 403 -2.05 -12.15 -17.39
CA PRO A 403 -0.85 -11.42 -17.77
C PRO A 403 -0.56 -11.76 -19.22
N ASN A 404 -0.57 -10.76 -20.10
CA ASN A 404 0.15 -10.87 -21.35
C ASN A 404 1.63 -10.91 -20.97
N ASN A 405 2.18 -12.13 -20.87
CA ASN A 405 3.63 -12.32 -21.00
C ASN A 405 4.05 -12.03 -22.43
#